data_AF-A0A844MAX5-F1
#
_entry.id   AF-A0A844MAX5-F1
#
_cell.length_a   1.000
_cell.length_b   1.000
_cell.length_c   1.000
_cell.angle_alpha   90.00
_cell.angle_beta   90.00
_cell.angle_gamma   90.00
#
_symmetry.space_group_name_H-M   'P 1'
#
loop_
_entity.id
_entity.type
_entity.pdbx_description
1 polymer ?
#
loop_
_entity_poly.entity_id
_entity_poly.type
_entity_poly.pdbx_seq_one_letter_code
_entity_poly.pdbx_strand_id
1 'polypeptide(L)' 'MESVEFQVIVKNGIIEIPQAYQEDVQDADFVKVVVMKKARKKRISPNGFFAELARNPVEVEGFLTREEVYDRKL' A
#
# COMPACT_ATOMS: atom_id res chain seq x y z
N MET A 1 -0.91 20.44 -27.85
CA MET A 1 -1.76 19.44 -27.17
C MET A 1 -1.98 19.99 -25.78
N GLU A 2 -3.17 20.54 -25.55
CA GLU A 2 -3.59 21.00 -24.22
C GLU A 2 -4.22 19.81 -23.49
N SER A 3 -3.93 19.67 -22.20
CA SER A 3 -4.45 18.59 -21.37
C SER A 3 -4.79 19.12 -19.99
N VAL A 4 -5.96 18.73 -19.49
CA VAL A 4 -6.43 19.06 -18.15
C VAL A 4 -6.28 17.84 -17.25
N GLU A 5 -5.68 18.02 -16.07
CA GLU A 5 -5.51 16.97 -15.07
C GLU A 5 -6.28 17.32 -13.80
N PHE A 6 -7.09 16.38 -13.32
CA PHE A 6 -7.83 16.53 -12.06
C PHE A 6 -7.84 15.23 -11.25
N GLN A 7 -8.05 15.36 -9.95
CA GLN A 7 -8.17 14.24 -9.03
C GLN A 7 -9.58 14.16 -8.47
N VAL A 8 -10.17 12.96 -8.47
CA VAL A 8 -11.50 12.72 -7.91
C VAL A 8 -11.55 11.39 -7.15
N ILE A 9 -12.44 11.32 -6.17
CA ILE A 9 -12.68 10.10 -5.39
C ILE A 9 -13.59 9.18 -6.19
N VAL A 10 -13.14 7.94 -6.39
CA VAL A 10 -13.97 6.88 -6.98
C VAL A 10 -15.08 6.51 -6.00
N LYS A 11 -16.35 6.69 -6.41
CA LYS A 11 -17.53 6.32 -5.62
C LYS A 11 -18.21 5.13 -6.29
N ASN A 12 -18.27 3.99 -5.60
CA ASN A 12 -18.89 2.75 -6.11
C ASN A 12 -18.39 2.31 -7.50
N GLY A 13 -17.11 2.54 -7.80
CA GLY A 13 -16.51 2.22 -9.10
C GLY A 13 -16.79 3.27 -10.20
N ILE A 14 -17.51 4.34 -9.88
CA ILE A 14 -17.81 5.44 -10.79
C ILE A 14 -16.84 6.59 -10.54
N ILE A 15 -16.30 7.14 -11.62
CA ILE A 15 -15.49 8.37 -11.64
C ILE A 15 -16.38 9.46 -12.23
N GLU A 16 -16.76 10.44 -11.42
CA GLU A 16 -17.54 11.60 -11.86
C GLU A 16 -16.60 12.77 -12.18
N ILE A 17 -16.80 13.41 -13.33
CA ILE A 17 -16.02 14.59 -13.72
C ILE A 17 -16.52 15.79 -12.90
N PRO A 18 -15.66 16.48 -12.14
CA PRO A 18 -16.08 17.66 -11.39
C PRO A 18 -16.58 18.76 -12.30
N GLN A 19 -17.59 19.51 -11.86
CA GLN A 19 -18.25 20.55 -12.66
C GLN A 19 -17.27 21.56 -13.28
N ALA A 20 -16.20 21.91 -12.55
CA ALA A 20 -15.17 22.83 -12.99
C ALA A 20 -14.39 22.38 -14.25
N TYR A 21 -14.45 21.10 -14.60
CA TYR A 21 -13.72 20.52 -15.74
C TYR A 21 -14.68 19.95 -16.80
N GLN A 22 -16.00 20.14 -16.65
CA GLN A 22 -16.97 19.55 -17.59
C GLN A 22 -16.89 20.17 -18.98
N GLU A 23 -16.65 21.48 -19.09
CA GLU A 23 -16.46 22.15 -20.38
C GLU A 23 -15.18 21.68 -21.07
N ASP A 24 -14.06 21.60 -20.34
CA ASP A 24 -12.77 21.13 -20.89
C ASP A 24 -12.81 19.69 -21.40
N VAL A 25 -13.68 18.85 -20.83
CA VAL A 25 -13.82 17.43 -21.23
C VAL A 25 -14.92 17.24 -22.28
N GLN A 26 -15.82 18.21 -22.47
CA GLN A 26 -16.89 18.11 -23.47
C GLN A 26 -16.35 18.02 -24.89
N ASP A 27 -15.25 18.72 -25.15
CA ASP A 27 -14.56 18.76 -26.44
C ASP A 27 -13.38 17.78 -26.55
N ALA A 28 -13.22 16.86 -25.59
CA ALA A 28 -12.09 15.94 -25.56
C ALA A 28 -12.36 14.63 -26.34
N ASP A 29 -11.48 14.31 -27.29
CA ASP A 29 -11.55 13.06 -28.08
C ASP A 29 -11.12 11.80 -27.29
N PHE A 30 -10.22 11.95 -26.31
CA PHE A 30 -9.65 10.84 -25.56
C PHE A 30 -9.30 11.22 -24.11
N VAL A 31 -9.42 10.27 -23.19
CA VAL A 31 -9.13 10.45 -21.76
C VAL A 31 -8.11 9.41 -21.28
N LYS A 32 -7.07 9.86 -20.58
CA LYS A 32 -6.10 9.00 -19.88
C LYS A 32 -6.45 8.95 -18.40
N VAL A 33 -6.76 7.75 -17.88
CA VAL A 33 -7.15 7.55 -16.48
C VAL A 33 -6.03 6.90 -15.68
N VAL A 34 -5.66 7.48 -14.54
CA VAL A 34 -4.69 6.91 -13.59
C VAL A 34 -5.40 6.60 -12.27
N VAL A 35 -5.50 5.32 -11.91
CA VAL A 35 -6.17 4.89 -10.68
C VAL A 35 -5.17 4.58 -9.57
N MET A 36 -5.09 5.46 -8.58
CA MET A 36 -4.27 5.24 -7.39
C MET A 36 -5.00 4.33 -6.39
N LYS A 37 -4.58 3.06 -6.32
CA LYS A 37 -5.11 2.12 -5.32
C LYS A 37 -4.33 2.29 -4.02
N LYS A 38 -5.03 2.53 -2.90
CA LYS A 38 -4.40 2.37 -1.58
C LYS A 38 -3.92 0.93 -1.48
N ALA A 39 -2.60 0.73 -1.33
CA ALA A 39 -2.07 -0.58 -1.02
C ALA A 39 -2.81 -1.06 0.23
N ARG A 40 -3.62 -2.11 0.10
CA ARG A 40 -4.13 -2.81 1.28
C ARG A 40 -2.87 -3.17 2.06
N LYS A 41 -2.68 -2.60 3.25
CA LYS A 41 -1.62 -3.04 4.17
C LYS A 41 -1.69 -4.55 4.13
N LYS A 42 -0.64 -5.22 3.64
CA LYS A 42 -0.59 -6.68 3.59
C LYS A 42 -0.82 -7.11 5.03
N ARG A 43 -2.04 -7.53 5.36
CA ARG A 43 -2.31 -8.10 6.67
C ARG A 43 -1.41 -9.31 6.72
N ILE A 44 -0.54 -9.37 7.72
CA ILE A 44 0.22 -10.59 8.00
C ILE A 44 -0.83 -11.69 8.05
N SER A 45 -0.75 -12.63 7.11
CA SER A 45 -1.71 -13.71 7.05
C SER A 45 -1.65 -14.42 8.40
N PRO A 46 -2.79 -14.65 9.08
CA PRO A 46 -2.79 -15.36 10.36
C PRO A 46 -2.27 -16.80 10.21
N ASN A 47 -2.18 -17.29 8.97
CA ASN A 47 -1.68 -18.61 8.61
C ASN A 47 -0.38 -18.53 7.78
N GLY A 48 0.29 -17.37 7.74
CA GLY A 48 1.55 -17.20 7.01
C GLY A 48 2.74 -17.71 7.81
N PHE A 49 3.88 -17.86 7.13
CA PHE A 49 5.15 -18.34 7.71
C PHE A 49 5.54 -17.62 9.02
N PHE A 50 5.42 -16.29 9.09
CA PHE A 50 5.68 -15.54 10.32
C PHE A 50 4.72 -15.87 11.47
N ALA A 51 3.45 -16.18 11.17
CA ALA A 51 2.47 -16.57 12.18
C ALA A 51 2.67 -18.03 12.65
N GLU A 52 3.29 -18.86 11.82
CA GLU A 52 3.75 -20.19 12.21
C GLU A 52 4.95 -20.10 13.15
N LEU A 53 5.99 -19.33 12.79
CA LEU A 53 7.17 -19.12 13.65
C LEU A 53 6.83 -18.47 15.00
N ALA A 54 5.83 -17.58 15.03
CA ALA A 54 5.36 -16.99 16.28
C ALA A 54 4.69 -18.01 17.22
N ARG A 55 4.05 -19.05 16.67
CA ARG A 55 3.41 -20.13 17.43
C ARG A 55 4.36 -21.28 17.74
N ASN A 56 5.30 -21.53 16.83
CA ASN A 56 6.31 -22.57 16.92
C ASN A 56 7.70 -21.96 16.65
N PRO A 57 8.33 -21.36 17.67
CA PRO A 57 9.66 -20.80 17.53
C PRO A 57 10.66 -21.88 17.13
N VAL A 58 11.56 -21.55 16.21
CA VAL A 58 12.66 -22.45 15.84
C VAL A 58 13.80 -22.21 16.81
N GLU A 59 14.27 -23.26 17.46
CA GLU A 59 15.48 -23.21 18.28
C GLU A 59 16.70 -23.11 17.37
N VAL A 60 17.54 -22.12 17.65
CA VAL A 60 18.80 -21.90 16.95
C VAL A 60 19.94 -21.97 17.95
N GLU A 61 20.95 -22.77 17.65
CA GLU A 61 22.15 -22.89 18.48
C GLU A 61 23.00 -21.61 18.38
N GLY A 62 23.67 -21.25 19.49
CA GLY A 62 24.57 -20.09 19.54
C GLY A 62 23.87 -18.73 19.68
N PHE A 63 22.58 -18.71 20.03
CA PHE A 63 21.87 -17.46 20.33
C PHE A 63 22.31 -16.93 21.70
N LEU A 64 22.74 -15.67 21.74
CA LEU A 64 23.02 -14.99 23.00
C LEU A 64 21.72 -14.44 23.57
N THR A 65 21.56 -14.58 24.88
CA THR A 65 20.55 -13.85 25.64
C THR A 65 20.77 -12.36 25.51
N ARG A 66 19.70 -11.59 25.75
CA ARG A 66 19.75 -10.13 25.66
C ARG A 66 20.83 -9.57 26.58
N GLU A 67 20.95 -10.14 27.76
CA GLU A 67 21.92 -9.84 28.81
C GLU A 67 23.35 -10.12 28.32
N GLU A 68 23.61 -11.28 27.71
CA GLU A 68 24.92 -11.64 27.14
C GLU A 68 25.35 -10.72 25.97
N VAL A 69 24.40 -10.15 25.22
CA VAL A 69 24.70 -9.15 24.19
C VAL A 69 25.14 -7.82 24.80
N TYR A 70 24.54 -7.42 25.93
CA TYR A 70 24.91 -6.19 26.62
C TYR A 70 26.24 -6.30 27.35
N ASP A 71 26.57 -7.46 27.90
CA ASP A 71 27.87 -7.73 28.56
C ASP A 71 29.04 -7.82 27.57
N ARG A 72 28.78 -8.06 26.28
CA ARG A 72 29.80 -8.02 25.22
C ARG A 72 30.17 -6.60 24.78
N LYS A 73 29.61 -5.54 25.39
CA LYS A 73 30.10 -4.18 25.16
C LYS A 73 31.40 -3.94 25.94
N LEU A 74 32.48 -3.86 25.16
CA LEU A 74 33.79 -3.28 25.49
C LEU A 74 33.70 -2.05 26.41
#